data_AF-A0A9E0YA59-F1
#
_entry.id   AF-A0A9E0YA59-F1
#
_cell.length_a   1.000
_cell.length_b   1.000
_cell.length_c   1.000
_cell.angle_alpha   90.00
_cell.angle_beta   90.00
_cell.angle_gamma   90.00
#
_symmetry.space_group_name_H-M   'P 1'
#
loop_
_entity.id
_entity.type
_entity.pdbx_description
1 polymer ?
#
loop_
_entity_poly.entity_id
_entity_poly.type
_entity_poly.pdbx_seq_one_letter_code
_entity_poly.pdbx_strand_id
1 'polypeptide(L)'
;MDRGHAKNVEALYRLITFLRTLRAGDYEPPNEWISIRALEDLHVRATAALAAVSAAKEVWRTRAKDRALDVDRLAPMAAAAVGQLAALAVAPARVRQGRTYVLKLQGRRAVALEAAMSGGTTEKNISASQQSAAQMIGHFRALTDFLTAQTEYERVRDAGVTISDLTAQAAAVESKHQHSLAAAADLAGRRIDRNKLFYDDDDSLCRRASLVKEYIKGKFTANSPEFKMVQAIKFIRP
;
A
#
# COMPACT_ATOMS: atom_id res chain seq x y z
N MET A 1 -6.53 7.85 7.19
CA MET A 1 -7.36 8.21 8.35
C MET A 1 -7.35 7.11 9.42
N ASP A 2 -6.22 6.84 10.08
CA ASP A 2 -6.16 5.77 11.10
C ASP A 2 -6.81 6.17 12.44
N ARG A 3 -6.99 7.48 12.70
CA ARG A 3 -7.55 8.00 13.95
C ARG A 3 -9.04 7.66 14.15
N GLY A 4 -9.82 7.45 13.09
CA GLY A 4 -11.24 7.13 13.20
C GLY A 4 -11.48 5.69 13.66
N HIS A 5 -10.75 4.74 13.08
CA HIS A 5 -10.89 3.32 13.42
C HIS A 5 -10.43 3.03 14.85
N ALA A 6 -9.30 3.60 15.30
CA ALA A 6 -8.83 3.44 16.68
C ALA A 6 -9.86 3.93 17.71
N LYS A 7 -10.51 5.08 17.43
CA LYS A 7 -11.59 5.60 18.28
C LYS A 7 -12.78 4.66 18.40
N ASN A 8 -13.13 3.91 17.35
CA ASN A 8 -14.21 2.93 17.42
C ASN A 8 -13.85 1.73 18.30
N VAL A 9 -12.59 1.29 18.31
CA VAL A 9 -12.12 0.23 19.21
C VAL A 9 -12.18 0.69 20.66
N GLU A 10 -11.70 1.90 20.94
CA GLU A 10 -11.80 2.51 22.27
C GLU A 10 -13.27 2.69 22.71
N ALA A 11 -14.14 3.14 21.79
CA ALA A 11 -15.57 3.27 22.04
C ALA A 11 -16.22 1.92 22.38
N LEU A 12 -15.83 0.84 21.70
CA LEU A 12 -16.31 -0.50 22.00
C LEU A 12 -15.86 -0.95 23.40
N TYR A 13 -14.60 -0.71 23.76
CA TYR A 13 -14.09 -1.02 25.10
C TYR A 13 -14.84 -0.26 26.20
N ARG A 14 -15.10 1.04 25.98
CA ARG A 14 -15.91 1.87 26.89
C ARG A 14 -17.33 1.33 27.04
N LEU A 15 -17.94 0.89 25.95
CA LEU A 15 -19.27 0.28 25.97
C LEU A 15 -19.27 -1.00 26.80
N ILE A 16 -18.32 -1.92 26.55
CA ILE A 16 -18.17 -3.17 27.32
C ILE A 16 -17.96 -2.89 28.81
N THR A 17 -17.07 -1.95 29.13
CA THR A 17 -16.78 -1.57 30.52
C THR A 17 -18.03 -1.05 31.21
N PHE A 18 -18.82 -0.20 30.54
CA PHE A 18 -20.08 0.27 31.08
C PHE A 18 -21.09 -0.86 31.32
N LEU A 19 -21.26 -1.78 30.36
CA LEU A 19 -22.18 -2.91 30.50
C LEU A 19 -21.86 -3.77 31.74
N ARG A 20 -20.59 -3.88 32.10
CA ARG A 20 -20.14 -4.61 33.31
C ARG A 20 -20.46 -3.92 34.63
N THR A 21 -20.76 -2.62 34.60
CA THR A 21 -21.14 -1.88 35.81
C THR A 21 -22.63 -1.99 36.13
N LEU A 22 -23.44 -2.50 35.19
CA LEU A 22 -24.86 -2.76 35.41
C LEU A 22 -25.04 -3.87 36.45
N ARG A 23 -26.20 -3.87 37.15
CA ARG A 23 -26.46 -4.88 38.17
C ARG A 23 -26.62 -6.26 37.53
N ALA A 24 -26.48 -7.33 38.33
CA ALA A 24 -26.77 -8.67 37.86
C ALA A 24 -28.22 -8.75 37.34
N GLY A 25 -28.42 -9.30 36.14
CA GLY A 25 -29.73 -9.42 35.48
C GLY A 25 -30.19 -8.18 34.69
N ASP A 26 -29.45 -7.06 34.75
CA ASP A 26 -29.80 -5.86 34.01
C ASP A 26 -29.38 -5.91 32.53
N TYR A 27 -28.42 -6.77 32.20
CA TYR A 27 -27.94 -6.97 30.83
C TYR A 27 -27.94 -8.45 30.43
N GLU A 28 -29.07 -8.89 29.87
CA GLU A 28 -29.32 -10.25 29.39
C GLU A 28 -29.94 -10.17 27.99
N PRO A 29 -29.14 -9.81 26.97
CA PRO A 29 -29.68 -9.61 25.63
C PRO A 29 -30.12 -10.95 25.02
N PRO A 30 -31.26 -10.98 24.31
CA PRO A 30 -31.72 -12.19 23.61
C PRO A 30 -30.88 -12.52 22.36
N ASN A 31 -30.07 -11.57 21.88
CA ASN A 31 -29.17 -11.77 20.75
C ASN A 31 -27.73 -12.02 21.26
N GLU A 32 -27.20 -13.21 21.00
CA GLU A 32 -25.87 -13.62 21.43
C GLU A 32 -24.74 -12.73 20.90
N TRP A 33 -24.92 -12.06 19.74
CA TRP A 33 -23.91 -11.17 19.16
C TRP A 33 -23.53 -10.00 20.07
N ILE A 34 -24.46 -9.58 20.92
CA ILE A 34 -24.27 -8.46 21.85
C ILE A 34 -24.11 -8.93 23.30
N SER A 35 -23.94 -10.22 23.55
CA SER A 35 -23.48 -10.69 24.86
C SER A 35 -22.13 -10.05 25.22
N ILE A 36 -21.85 -9.84 26.51
CA ILE A 36 -20.58 -9.23 26.96
C ILE A 36 -19.39 -10.00 26.38
N ARG A 37 -19.41 -11.33 26.46
CA ARG A 37 -18.37 -12.21 25.90
C ARG A 37 -18.17 -11.98 24.40
N ALA A 38 -19.25 -11.96 23.60
CA ALA A 38 -19.14 -11.74 22.16
C ALA A 38 -18.60 -10.35 21.80
N LEU A 39 -18.91 -9.32 22.61
CA LEU A 39 -18.37 -7.98 22.43
C LEU A 39 -16.88 -7.91 22.80
N GLU A 40 -16.43 -8.66 23.80
CA GLU A 40 -15.01 -8.78 24.14
C GLU A 40 -14.22 -9.49 23.04
N ASP A 41 -14.76 -10.59 22.52
CA ASP A 41 -14.17 -11.29 21.38
C ASP A 41 -14.09 -10.36 20.15
N LEU A 42 -15.12 -9.55 19.92
CA LEU A 42 -15.09 -8.51 18.89
C LEU A 42 -14.02 -7.45 19.17
N HIS A 43 -13.83 -7.01 20.41
CA HIS A 43 -12.81 -6.03 20.77
C HIS A 43 -11.39 -6.55 20.50
N VAL A 44 -11.13 -7.82 20.83
CA VAL A 44 -9.86 -8.49 20.52
C VAL A 44 -9.63 -8.55 19.01
N ARG A 45 -10.64 -9.01 18.24
CA ARG A 45 -10.55 -9.06 16.76
C ARG A 45 -10.34 -7.69 16.14
N ALA A 46 -11.05 -6.67 16.62
CA ALA A 46 -10.96 -5.31 16.11
C ALA A 46 -9.56 -4.68 16.37
N THR A 47 -8.99 -4.94 17.54
CA THR A 47 -7.62 -4.54 17.89
C THR A 47 -6.60 -5.23 16.99
N ALA A 48 -6.74 -6.54 16.78
CA ALA A 48 -5.88 -7.32 15.89
C ALA A 48 -5.96 -6.82 14.44
N ALA A 49 -7.15 -6.48 13.95
CA ALA A 49 -7.34 -5.94 12.60
C ALA A 49 -6.62 -4.58 12.40
N LEU A 50 -6.61 -3.70 13.41
CA LEU A 50 -5.85 -2.45 13.36
C LEU A 50 -4.34 -2.68 13.32
N ALA A 51 -3.85 -3.62 14.14
CA ALA A 51 -2.44 -3.99 14.15
C ALA A 51 -2.03 -4.61 12.80
N ALA A 52 -2.86 -5.48 12.23
CA ALA A 52 -2.60 -6.11 10.93
C ALA A 52 -2.51 -5.09 9.79
N VAL A 53 -3.44 -4.12 9.72
CA VAL A 53 -3.37 -3.03 8.73
C VAL A 53 -2.10 -2.19 8.92
N SER A 54 -1.73 -1.88 10.16
CA SER A 54 -0.55 -1.08 10.47
C SER A 54 0.75 -1.79 10.07
N ALA A 55 0.85 -3.10 10.36
CA ALA A 55 1.99 -3.92 9.96
C ALA A 55 2.10 -4.04 8.44
N ALA A 56 1.01 -4.36 7.74
CA ALA A 56 0.98 -4.46 6.28
C ALA A 56 1.36 -3.13 5.60
N LYS A 57 0.95 -2.00 6.19
CA LYS A 57 1.30 -0.66 5.69
C LYS A 57 2.79 -0.39 5.76
N GLU A 58 3.45 -0.84 6.82
CA GLU A 58 4.90 -0.67 6.96
C GLU A 58 5.66 -1.56 5.97
N VAL A 59 5.26 -2.83 5.84
CA VAL A 59 5.81 -3.74 4.82
C VAL A 59 5.71 -3.12 3.43
N TRP A 60 4.53 -2.62 3.05
CA TRP A 60 4.35 -1.95 1.76
C TRP A 60 5.28 -0.75 1.57
N ARG A 61 5.45 0.11 2.59
CA ARG A 61 6.36 1.26 2.51
C ARG A 61 7.80 0.84 2.29
N THR A 62 8.28 -0.15 3.05
CA THR A 62 9.66 -0.66 2.89
C THR A 62 9.86 -1.19 1.47
N ARG A 63 8.97 -2.06 0.98
CA ARG A 63 9.08 -2.62 -0.38
C ARG A 63 9.00 -1.55 -1.46
N ALA A 64 8.13 -0.56 -1.29
CA ALA A 64 8.02 0.55 -2.23
C ALA A 64 9.30 1.38 -2.29
N LYS A 65 9.95 1.62 -1.14
CA LYS A 65 11.23 2.33 -1.04
C LYS A 65 12.38 1.54 -1.66
N ASP A 66 12.50 0.24 -1.34
CA ASP A 66 13.55 -0.63 -1.89
C ASP A 66 13.48 -0.69 -3.42
N ARG A 67 12.27 -0.79 -3.97
CA ARG A 67 12.03 -0.71 -5.42
C ARG A 67 12.47 0.63 -5.99
N ALA A 68 12.09 1.74 -5.35
CA ALA A 68 12.42 3.08 -5.85
C ALA A 68 13.94 3.30 -5.94
N LEU A 69 14.68 2.90 -4.90
CA LEU A 69 16.15 2.98 -4.90
C LEU A 69 16.80 2.22 -6.06
N ASP A 70 16.27 1.04 -6.40
CA ASP A 70 16.79 0.22 -7.49
C ASP A 70 16.40 0.77 -8.88
N VAL A 71 15.20 1.34 -8.99
CA VAL A 71 14.74 2.02 -10.20
C VAL A 71 15.61 3.26 -10.49
N ASP A 72 15.96 4.04 -9.46
CA ASP A 72 16.80 5.23 -9.61
C ASP A 72 18.22 4.91 -10.11
N ARG A 73 18.69 3.67 -9.90
CA ARG A 73 20.00 3.18 -10.40
C ARG A 73 20.01 2.85 -11.89
N LEU A 74 18.85 2.63 -12.51
CA LEU A 74 18.77 2.17 -13.91
C LEU A 74 19.34 3.20 -14.89
N ALA A 75 19.00 4.48 -14.74
CA ALA A 75 19.44 5.53 -15.66
C ALA A 75 20.97 5.78 -15.62
N PRO A 76 21.62 5.90 -14.44
CA PRO A 76 23.08 5.98 -14.36
C PRO A 76 23.78 4.76 -14.96
N MET A 77 23.31 3.56 -14.66
CA MET A 77 23.89 2.30 -15.15
C MET A 77 23.76 2.18 -16.68
N ALA A 78 22.60 2.55 -17.23
CA ALA A 78 22.37 2.64 -18.66
C ALA A 78 23.31 3.67 -19.35
N ALA A 79 23.51 4.84 -18.73
CA ALA A 79 24.41 5.86 -19.27
C ALA A 79 25.87 5.36 -19.31
N ALA A 80 26.33 4.68 -18.26
CA ALA A 80 27.65 4.08 -18.21
C ALA A 80 27.83 2.99 -19.29
N ALA A 81 26.84 2.12 -19.45
CA ALA A 81 26.84 1.08 -20.49
C ALA A 81 26.92 1.67 -21.91
N VAL A 82 26.16 2.72 -22.20
CA VAL A 82 26.25 3.42 -23.51
C VAL A 82 27.59 4.14 -23.69
N GLY A 83 28.21 4.60 -22.60
CA GLY A 83 29.58 5.13 -22.62
C GLY A 83 30.60 4.07 -23.03
N GLN A 84 30.51 2.87 -22.47
CA GLN A 84 31.35 1.73 -22.85
C GLN A 84 31.12 1.32 -24.31
N LEU A 85 29.87 1.30 -24.78
CA LEU A 85 29.58 1.07 -26.20
C LEU A 85 30.28 2.08 -27.11
N ALA A 86 30.31 3.36 -26.73
CA ALA A 86 30.98 4.41 -27.51
C ALA A 86 32.51 4.22 -27.54
N ALA A 87 33.11 3.72 -26.45
CA ALA A 87 34.54 3.45 -26.37
C ALA A 87 35.00 2.31 -27.29
N LEU A 88 34.09 1.45 -27.73
CA LEU A 88 34.35 0.38 -28.70
C LEU A 88 34.43 0.85 -30.15
N ALA A 89 34.31 2.17 -30.40
CA ALA A 89 34.36 2.78 -31.73
C ALA A 89 33.34 2.20 -32.74
N VAL A 90 32.16 1.77 -32.24
CA VAL A 90 31.05 1.35 -33.11
C VAL A 90 30.49 2.53 -33.92
N ALA A 91 29.68 2.22 -34.94
CA ALA A 91 29.04 3.25 -35.76
C ALA A 91 28.28 4.30 -34.91
N PRO A 92 28.43 5.61 -35.19
CA PRO A 92 27.78 6.67 -34.40
C PRO A 92 26.26 6.52 -34.29
N ALA A 93 25.61 5.91 -35.28
CA ALA A 93 24.17 5.62 -35.26
C ALA A 93 23.78 4.67 -34.11
N ARG A 94 24.60 3.65 -33.81
CA ARG A 94 24.37 2.70 -32.71
C ARG A 94 24.50 3.40 -31.35
N VAL A 95 25.50 4.27 -31.19
CA VAL A 95 25.65 5.08 -29.96
C VAL A 95 24.45 6.01 -29.77
N ARG A 96 23.98 6.67 -30.84
CA ARG A 96 22.77 7.51 -30.78
C ARG A 96 21.55 6.70 -30.37
N GLN A 97 21.37 5.50 -30.92
CA GLN A 97 20.28 4.60 -30.54
C GLN A 97 20.35 4.23 -29.05
N GLY A 98 21.53 3.83 -28.55
CA GLY A 98 21.76 3.58 -27.12
C GLY A 98 21.36 4.76 -26.23
N ARG A 99 21.75 5.99 -26.60
CA ARG A 99 21.38 7.22 -25.89
C ARG A 99 19.86 7.45 -25.83
N THR A 100 19.09 6.99 -26.81
CA THR A 100 17.63 7.13 -26.76
C THR A 100 17.00 6.34 -25.61
N TYR A 101 17.55 5.17 -25.25
CA TYR A 101 17.09 4.41 -24.10
C TYR A 101 17.42 5.10 -22.77
N VAL A 102 18.61 5.69 -22.66
CA VAL A 102 19.02 6.47 -21.49
C VAL A 102 18.06 7.65 -21.25
N LEU A 103 17.69 8.36 -22.31
CA LEU A 103 16.75 9.48 -22.21
C LEU A 103 15.38 9.01 -21.71
N LYS A 104 14.85 7.91 -22.27
CA LYS A 104 13.59 7.31 -21.80
C LYS A 104 13.65 6.96 -20.31
N LEU A 105 14.78 6.40 -19.84
CA LEU A 105 15.00 6.08 -18.42
C LEU A 105 15.08 7.32 -17.53
N GLN A 106 15.54 8.45 -18.05
CA GLN A 106 15.59 9.73 -17.35
C GLN A 106 14.26 10.51 -17.40
N GLY A 107 13.22 9.95 -18.04
CA GLY A 107 11.96 10.67 -18.29
C GLY A 107 12.11 11.83 -19.28
N ARG A 108 13.20 11.86 -20.05
CA ARG A 108 13.48 12.87 -21.08
C ARG A 108 13.21 12.28 -22.46
N ARG A 109 12.67 13.06 -23.39
CA ARG A 109 12.57 12.65 -24.81
C ARG A 109 13.80 13.15 -25.58
N ALA A 110 14.18 12.44 -26.65
CA ALA A 110 15.28 12.84 -27.56
C ALA A 110 15.02 14.15 -28.30
N VAL A 111 13.76 14.54 -28.41
CA VAL A 111 13.31 15.87 -28.86
C VAL A 111 12.39 16.42 -27.77
N ALA A 112 12.70 17.62 -27.27
CA ALA A 112 11.88 18.29 -26.26
C ALA A 112 10.57 18.76 -26.90
N LEU A 113 9.43 18.43 -26.28
CA LEU A 113 8.16 19.09 -26.56
C LEU A 113 8.01 20.18 -25.50
N GLU A 114 7.76 21.43 -25.90
CA GLU A 114 7.39 22.48 -24.95
C GLU A 114 6.10 22.07 -24.23
N ALA A 115 6.13 21.96 -22.90
CA ALA A 115 4.99 21.52 -22.11
C ALA A 115 4.50 22.64 -21.20
N ALA A 116 3.28 23.08 -21.46
CA ALA A 116 2.47 23.96 -20.63
C ALA A 116 2.10 23.32 -19.28
N MET A 117 1.99 24.16 -18.26
CA MET A 117 1.66 23.81 -16.88
C MET A 117 0.18 23.41 -16.68
N SER A 118 -0.12 22.56 -15.69
CA SER A 118 -1.14 22.82 -14.64
C SER A 118 -1.31 21.66 -13.64
N GLY A 119 -1.14 21.97 -12.34
CA GLY A 119 -2.11 21.77 -11.26
C GLY A 119 -2.69 20.39 -10.88
N GLY A 120 -2.18 19.84 -9.77
CA GLY A 120 -2.96 19.42 -8.56
C GLY A 120 -3.90 18.19 -8.59
N THR A 121 -3.53 17.11 -7.86
CA THR A 121 -4.31 16.44 -6.78
C THR A 121 -3.64 15.12 -6.36
N THR A 122 -3.45 14.94 -5.05
CA THR A 122 -2.51 13.99 -4.41
C THR A 122 -3.06 12.58 -4.14
N GLU A 123 -3.90 12.01 -5.02
CA GLU A 123 -4.35 10.61 -4.88
C GLU A 123 -4.18 9.71 -6.12
N LYS A 124 -3.46 10.16 -7.16
CA LYS A 124 -3.17 9.35 -8.36
C LYS A 124 -1.75 8.76 -8.47
N ASN A 125 -0.91 8.88 -7.44
CA ASN A 125 0.52 8.59 -7.59
C ASN A 125 0.94 7.12 -7.42
N ILE A 126 0.14 6.25 -6.77
CA ILE A 126 0.58 4.86 -6.57
C ILE A 126 0.54 4.07 -7.89
N SER A 127 -0.59 4.10 -8.60
CA SER A 127 -0.74 3.45 -9.92
C SER A 127 0.20 4.06 -10.95
N ALA A 128 0.30 5.40 -10.99
CA ALA A 128 1.24 6.08 -11.89
C ALA A 128 2.70 5.68 -11.59
N SER A 129 3.09 5.52 -10.31
CA SER A 129 4.44 5.05 -9.95
C SER A 129 4.68 3.56 -10.24
N GLN A 130 3.63 2.74 -10.23
CA GLN A 130 3.72 1.32 -10.57
C GLN A 130 3.92 1.17 -12.08
N GLN A 131 3.10 1.87 -12.87
CA GLN A 131 3.23 1.92 -14.32
C GLN A 131 4.59 2.52 -14.74
N SER A 132 5.08 3.56 -14.06
CA SER A 132 6.38 4.14 -14.37
C SER A 132 7.55 3.19 -14.08
N ALA A 133 7.50 2.40 -13.00
CA ALA A 133 8.54 1.40 -12.72
C ALA A 133 8.55 0.27 -13.76
N ALA A 134 7.38 -0.26 -14.13
CA ALA A 134 7.28 -1.26 -15.19
C ALA A 134 7.84 -0.72 -16.52
N GLN A 135 7.55 0.55 -16.86
CA GLN A 135 8.11 1.21 -18.03
C GLN A 135 9.63 1.36 -17.96
N MET A 136 10.18 1.79 -16.83
CA MET A 136 11.63 1.94 -16.65
C MET A 136 12.35 0.59 -16.74
N ILE A 137 11.82 -0.47 -16.11
CA ILE A 137 12.35 -1.83 -16.25
C ILE A 137 12.32 -2.27 -17.72
N GLY A 138 11.21 -2.01 -18.43
CA GLY A 138 11.07 -2.33 -19.85
C GLY A 138 12.07 -1.60 -20.74
N HIS A 139 12.29 -0.30 -20.50
CA HIS A 139 13.30 0.47 -21.23
C HIS A 139 14.73 0.00 -20.95
N PHE A 140 15.01 -0.40 -19.71
CA PHE A 140 16.32 -0.92 -19.34
C PHE A 140 16.58 -2.29 -19.98
N ARG A 141 15.60 -3.20 -19.96
CA ARG A 141 15.69 -4.49 -20.69
C ARG A 141 15.91 -4.28 -22.18
N ALA A 142 15.18 -3.36 -22.80
CA ALA A 142 15.35 -3.06 -24.23
C ALA A 142 16.74 -2.49 -24.56
N LEU A 143 17.36 -1.75 -23.64
CA LEU A 143 18.78 -1.37 -23.77
C LEU A 143 19.69 -2.59 -23.64
N THR A 144 19.46 -3.47 -22.66
CA THR A 144 20.24 -4.70 -22.49
C THR A 144 20.18 -5.57 -23.74
N ASP A 145 19.00 -5.80 -24.31
CA ASP A 145 18.82 -6.55 -25.55
C ASP A 145 19.56 -5.89 -26.73
N PHE A 146 19.47 -4.57 -26.84
CA PHE A 146 20.20 -3.81 -27.85
C PHE A 146 21.71 -3.98 -27.73
N LEU A 147 22.26 -3.93 -26.51
CA LEU A 147 23.69 -4.12 -26.24
C LEU A 147 24.13 -5.56 -26.49
N THR A 148 23.32 -6.55 -26.12
CA THR A 148 23.58 -7.97 -26.42
C THR A 148 23.66 -8.21 -27.94
N ALA A 149 22.87 -7.51 -28.74
CA ALA A 149 22.94 -7.60 -30.20
C ALA A 149 24.20 -6.95 -30.83
N GLN A 150 24.99 -6.19 -30.05
CA GLN A 150 26.26 -5.63 -30.50
C GLN A 150 27.40 -6.58 -30.12
N THR A 151 27.88 -7.38 -31.07
CA THR A 151 28.98 -8.34 -30.84
C THR A 151 30.23 -7.70 -30.22
N GLU A 152 30.50 -6.43 -30.53
CA GLU A 152 31.62 -5.68 -30.00
C GLU A 152 31.51 -5.46 -28.48
N TYR A 153 30.27 -5.40 -27.95
CA TYR A 153 30.00 -5.19 -26.54
C TYR A 153 30.42 -6.38 -25.66
N GLU A 154 30.62 -7.56 -26.26
CA GLU A 154 31.21 -8.71 -25.57
C GLU A 154 32.61 -8.43 -25.01
N ARG A 155 33.29 -7.37 -25.45
CA ARG A 155 34.60 -6.94 -24.92
C ARG A 155 34.51 -6.15 -23.62
N VAL A 156 33.33 -5.66 -23.24
CA VAL A 156 33.14 -4.90 -21.99
C VAL A 156 33.23 -5.85 -20.79
N ARG A 157 34.10 -5.51 -19.84
CA ARG A 157 34.38 -6.31 -18.63
C ARG A 157 34.23 -5.52 -17.33
N ASP A 158 34.02 -4.21 -17.40
CA ASP A 158 33.81 -3.36 -16.22
C ASP A 158 32.58 -3.80 -15.44
N ALA A 159 32.75 -3.99 -14.13
CA ALA A 159 31.68 -4.39 -13.23
C ALA A 159 30.55 -3.35 -13.24
N GLY A 160 29.31 -3.84 -13.22
CA GLY A 160 28.11 -3.02 -13.22
C GLY A 160 27.62 -2.59 -14.61
N VAL A 161 28.33 -2.94 -15.68
CA VAL A 161 27.91 -2.62 -17.07
C VAL A 161 28.09 -3.77 -18.04
N THR A 162 28.53 -4.94 -17.58
CA THR A 162 28.53 -6.15 -18.41
C THR A 162 27.09 -6.58 -18.73
N ILE A 163 26.88 -7.36 -19.81
CA ILE A 163 25.55 -7.91 -20.13
C ILE A 163 24.98 -8.72 -18.96
N SER A 164 25.84 -9.45 -18.23
CA SER A 164 25.45 -10.19 -17.03
C SER A 164 24.96 -9.25 -15.93
N ASP A 165 25.69 -8.17 -15.65
CA ASP A 165 25.32 -7.20 -14.60
C ASP A 165 24.01 -6.47 -14.94
N LEU A 166 23.85 -6.05 -16.21
CA LEU A 166 22.64 -5.41 -16.69
C LEU A 166 21.42 -6.34 -16.57
N THR A 167 21.58 -7.60 -16.99
CA THR A 167 20.52 -8.62 -16.88
C THR A 167 20.16 -8.90 -15.43
N ALA A 168 21.16 -9.05 -14.56
CA ALA A 168 20.97 -9.27 -13.13
C ALA A 168 20.25 -8.09 -12.46
N GLN A 169 20.62 -6.85 -12.80
CA GLN A 169 19.96 -5.67 -12.29
C GLN A 169 18.50 -5.59 -12.75
N ALA A 170 18.22 -5.87 -14.03
CA ALA A 170 16.85 -5.90 -14.54
C ALA A 170 15.97 -6.92 -13.80
N ALA A 171 16.51 -8.12 -13.53
CA ALA A 171 15.83 -9.16 -12.76
C ALA A 171 15.62 -8.76 -11.29
N ALA A 172 16.62 -8.12 -10.66
CA ALA A 172 16.53 -7.65 -9.28
C ALA A 172 15.44 -6.58 -9.11
N VAL A 173 15.40 -5.59 -10.01
CA VAL A 173 14.39 -4.52 -9.96
C VAL A 173 12.98 -5.07 -10.23
N GLU A 174 12.83 -6.01 -11.18
CA GLU A 174 11.57 -6.72 -11.42
C GLU A 174 11.06 -7.45 -10.19
N SER A 175 11.92 -8.23 -9.53
CA SER A 175 11.55 -8.95 -8.31
C SER A 175 11.09 -8.00 -7.21
N LYS A 176 11.82 -6.90 -6.98
CA LYS A 176 11.43 -5.87 -6.00
C LYS A 176 10.12 -5.17 -6.40
N HIS A 177 9.87 -4.97 -7.69
CA HIS A 177 8.62 -4.42 -8.18
C HIS A 177 7.44 -5.37 -7.87
N GLN A 178 7.57 -6.66 -8.16
CA GLN A 178 6.57 -7.68 -7.85
C GLN A 178 6.30 -7.78 -6.35
N HIS A 179 7.34 -7.77 -5.51
CA HIS A 179 7.18 -7.74 -4.05
C HIS A 179 6.44 -6.49 -3.56
N SER A 180 6.69 -5.32 -4.17
CA SER A 180 5.98 -4.08 -3.86
C SER A 180 4.50 -4.16 -4.26
N LEU A 181 4.17 -4.76 -5.40
CA LEU A 181 2.79 -5.01 -5.83
C LEU A 181 2.06 -5.97 -4.88
N ALA A 182 2.70 -7.08 -4.52
CA ALA A 182 2.14 -8.05 -3.57
C ALA A 182 1.86 -7.42 -2.20
N ALA A 183 2.79 -6.61 -1.68
CA ALA A 183 2.59 -5.91 -0.42
C ALA A 183 1.47 -4.86 -0.48
N ALA A 184 1.29 -4.19 -1.64
CA ALA A 184 0.18 -3.27 -1.84
C ALA A 184 -1.17 -4.00 -1.85
N ALA A 185 -1.24 -5.17 -2.49
CA ALA A 185 -2.43 -6.01 -2.52
C ALA A 185 -2.80 -6.55 -1.12
N ASP A 186 -1.81 -7.04 -0.35
CA ASP A 186 -2.05 -7.47 1.04
C ASP A 186 -2.59 -6.32 1.90
N LEU A 187 -1.97 -5.12 1.85
CA LEU A 187 -2.49 -3.94 2.56
C LEU A 187 -3.94 -3.60 2.19
N ALA A 188 -4.29 -3.70 0.90
CA ALA A 188 -5.66 -3.49 0.45
C ALA A 188 -6.61 -4.55 1.04
N GLY A 189 -6.22 -5.83 1.02
CA GLY A 189 -6.96 -6.93 1.66
C GLY A 189 -7.20 -6.67 3.15
N ARG A 190 -6.16 -6.32 3.91
CA ARG A 190 -6.29 -6.02 5.36
C ARG A 190 -7.26 -4.87 5.62
N ARG A 191 -7.28 -3.85 4.75
CA ARG A 191 -8.22 -2.72 4.88
C ARG A 191 -9.66 -3.15 4.60
N ILE A 192 -9.87 -4.02 3.62
CA ILE A 192 -11.18 -4.60 3.31
C ILE A 192 -11.68 -5.41 4.51
N ASP A 193 -10.87 -6.33 5.03
CA ASP A 193 -11.25 -7.18 6.16
C ASP A 193 -11.59 -6.36 7.41
N ARG A 194 -10.78 -5.33 7.70
CA ARG A 194 -11.07 -4.38 8.78
C ARG A 194 -12.39 -3.64 8.54
N ASN A 195 -12.65 -3.17 7.31
CA ASN A 195 -13.87 -2.43 7.01
C ASN A 195 -15.13 -3.31 7.16
N LYS A 196 -15.06 -4.57 6.69
CA LYS A 196 -16.09 -5.58 6.94
C LYS A 196 -16.40 -5.73 8.43
N LEU A 197 -15.37 -6.01 9.22
CA LEU A 197 -15.48 -6.16 10.67
C LEU A 197 -16.04 -4.91 11.37
N PHE A 198 -15.69 -3.71 10.90
CA PHE A 198 -16.06 -2.47 11.57
C PHE A 198 -17.41 -1.91 11.14
N TYR A 199 -17.78 -2.07 9.86
CA TYR A 199 -18.82 -1.29 9.22
C TYR A 199 -19.77 -2.08 8.32
N ASP A 200 -19.25 -3.04 7.55
CA ASP A 200 -19.98 -3.53 6.38
C ASP A 200 -20.73 -4.84 6.65
N ASP A 201 -20.23 -5.70 7.55
CA ASP A 201 -20.91 -6.95 7.89
C ASP A 201 -22.15 -6.71 8.78
N ASP A 202 -23.13 -7.61 8.69
CA ASP A 202 -24.37 -7.56 9.47
C ASP A 202 -24.14 -7.69 10.98
N ASP A 203 -23.01 -8.27 11.37
CA ASP A 203 -22.55 -8.38 12.76
C ASP A 203 -21.33 -7.47 13.03
N SER A 204 -21.13 -6.43 12.22
CA SER A 204 -20.02 -5.49 12.37
C SER A 204 -20.04 -4.76 13.72
N LEU A 205 -18.89 -4.18 14.08
CA LEU A 205 -18.71 -3.41 15.31
C LEU A 205 -19.77 -2.31 15.47
N CYS A 206 -19.98 -1.49 14.43
CA CYS A 206 -20.99 -0.43 14.48
C CYS A 206 -22.43 -0.96 14.60
N ARG A 207 -22.72 -2.10 13.95
CA ARG A 207 -24.05 -2.73 14.02
C ARG A 207 -24.31 -3.31 15.40
N ARG A 208 -23.37 -4.08 15.96
CA ARG A 208 -23.47 -4.62 17.32
C ARG A 208 -23.58 -3.50 18.36
N ALA A 209 -22.77 -2.44 18.24
CA ALA A 209 -22.88 -1.28 19.14
C ALA A 209 -24.25 -0.60 19.08
N SER A 210 -24.88 -0.54 17.91
CA SER A 210 -26.24 0.00 17.76
C SER A 210 -27.28 -0.90 18.42
N LEU A 211 -27.16 -2.22 18.24
CA LEU A 211 -28.04 -3.21 18.89
C LEU A 211 -27.95 -3.17 20.42
N VAL A 212 -26.74 -3.01 20.97
CA VAL A 212 -26.54 -2.81 22.43
C VAL A 212 -27.33 -1.60 22.91
N LYS A 213 -27.26 -0.46 22.19
CA LYS A 213 -27.96 0.76 22.58
C LYS A 213 -29.48 0.60 22.55
N GLU A 214 -30.02 -0.06 21.53
CA GLU A 214 -31.45 -0.34 21.45
C GLU A 214 -31.91 -1.28 22.57
N TYR A 215 -31.11 -2.29 22.91
CA TYR A 215 -31.41 -3.17 24.05
C TYR A 215 -31.47 -2.40 25.37
N ILE A 216 -30.45 -1.58 25.66
CA ILE A 216 -30.42 -0.75 26.88
C ILE A 216 -31.61 0.23 26.91
N LYS A 217 -31.95 0.84 25.77
CA LYS A 217 -33.12 1.72 25.64
C LYS A 217 -34.43 0.99 25.97
N GLY A 218 -34.60 -0.23 25.46
CA GLY A 218 -35.79 -1.04 25.70
C GLY A 218 -35.91 -1.49 27.16
N LYS A 219 -34.79 -1.84 27.80
CA LYS A 219 -34.74 -2.28 29.21
C LYS A 219 -34.98 -1.13 30.20
N PHE A 220 -34.36 0.04 29.97
CA PHE A 220 -34.33 1.15 30.96
C PHE A 220 -35.13 2.39 30.58
N THR A 221 -35.67 2.46 29.36
CA THR A 221 -36.29 3.63 28.71
C THR A 221 -35.30 4.67 28.15
N ALA A 222 -35.78 5.51 27.22
CA ALA A 222 -34.96 6.52 26.55
C ALA A 222 -34.49 7.69 27.45
N ASN A 223 -35.10 7.89 28.61
CA ASN A 223 -34.74 8.99 29.52
C ASN A 223 -33.79 8.56 30.65
N SER A 224 -33.49 7.26 30.72
CA SER A 224 -32.69 6.67 31.79
C SER A 224 -31.24 7.17 31.77
N PRO A 225 -30.57 7.26 32.93
CA PRO A 225 -29.14 7.54 33.01
C PRO A 225 -28.30 6.52 32.21
N GLU A 226 -28.65 5.24 32.27
CA GLU A 226 -27.96 4.14 31.59
C GLU A 226 -27.99 4.30 30.07
N PHE A 227 -29.17 4.60 29.51
CA PHE A 227 -29.29 4.82 28.08
C PHE A 227 -28.52 6.07 27.63
N LYS A 228 -28.58 7.17 28.39
CA LYS A 228 -27.82 8.39 28.09
C LYS A 228 -26.30 8.14 28.07
N MET A 229 -25.79 7.31 29.00
CA MET A 229 -24.38 6.95 29.04
C MET A 229 -23.94 6.19 27.78
N VAL A 230 -24.67 5.15 27.37
CA VAL A 230 -24.32 4.40 26.13
C VAL A 230 -24.56 5.23 24.87
N GLN A 231 -25.57 6.10 24.84
CA GLN A 231 -25.89 6.96 23.69
C GLN A 231 -24.77 7.99 23.41
N ALA A 232 -24.09 8.46 24.46
CA ALA A 232 -22.97 9.39 24.37
C ALA A 232 -21.73 8.76 23.70
N ILE A 233 -21.56 7.43 23.77
CA ILE A 233 -20.45 6.71 23.14
C ILE A 233 -20.64 6.73 21.62
N LYS A 234 -19.78 7.43 20.88
CA LYS A 234 -19.91 7.59 19.42
C LYS A 234 -19.07 6.57 18.67
N PHE A 235 -19.67 6.00 17.63
CA PHE A 235 -19.02 5.16 16.62
C PHE A 235 -19.11 5.88 15.29
N ILE A 236 -17.99 6.00 14.59
CA ILE A 236 -17.85 6.84 13.39
C ILE A 236 -17.53 5.94 12.20
N ARG A 237 -18.26 6.11 11.09
CA ARG A 237 -17.83 5.60 9.79
C ARG A 237 -16.99 6.70 9.13
N PRO A 238 -15.68 6.49 8.93
CA PRO A 238 -14.81 7.45 8.28
C PRO A 238 -15.06 7.55 6.77
#